data_AF-A0A968GWH0-F1
#
_entry.id   AF-A0A968GWH0-F1
#
_cell.length_a   1.000
_cell.length_b   1.000
_cell.length_c   1.000
_cell.angle_alpha   90.00
_cell.angle_beta   90.00
_cell.angle_gamma   90.00
#
_symmetry.space_group_name_H-M   'P 1'
#
loop_
_entity.id
_entity.type
_entity.pdbx_description
1 polymer ?
#
loop_
_entity_poly.entity_id
_entity_poly.type
_entity_poly.pdbx_seq_one_letter_code
_entity_poly.pdbx_strand_id
1 'polypeptide(L)' 'MAEMVLRCTRCGYVDQARAFESADDAASEMQHWACSRCAWSDWELVPKGESETIELGAPER' A
#
# COMPACT_ATOMS: atom_id res chain seq x y z
N MET A 1 -5.65 -15.56 -5.94
CA MET A 1 -6.07 -14.14 -6.00
C MET A 1 -4.90 -13.31 -5.50
N ALA A 2 -4.59 -12.18 -6.15
CA ALA A 2 -3.51 -11.32 -5.69
C ALA A 2 -4.02 -10.46 -4.52
N GLU A 3 -3.44 -10.62 -3.34
CA GLU A 3 -3.73 -9.79 -2.18
C GLU A 3 -3.23 -8.36 -2.44
N MET A 4 -4.06 -7.34 -2.22
CA MET A 4 -3.67 -5.94 -2.30
C MET A 4 -3.44 -5.36 -0.91
N VAL A 5 -2.44 -4.52 -0.75
CA VAL A 5 -2.12 -3.81 0.49
C VAL A 5 -2.19 -2.30 0.26
N LEU A 6 -2.41 -1.54 1.33
CA LEU A 6 -2.39 -0.09 1.21
C LEU A 6 -0.97 0.43 1.20
N ARG A 7 -0.75 1.45 0.37
CA ARG A 7 0.43 2.28 0.40
C ARG A 7 0.02 3.73 0.59
N CYS A 8 0.65 4.41 1.54
CA CYS A 8 0.49 5.84 1.73
C CYS A 8 1.14 6.58 0.55
N THR A 9 0.35 7.37 -0.17
CA THR A 9 0.82 8.16 -1.32
C THR A 9 1.79 9.27 -0.89
N ARG A 10 1.74 9.69 0.38
CA ARG A 10 2.59 10.76 0.90
C ARG A 10 3.97 10.29 1.37
N CYS A 11 4.03 9.23 2.16
CA CYS A 11 5.29 8.77 2.77
C CYS A 11 5.77 7.41 2.25
N GLY A 12 5.01 6.78 1.36
CA GLY A 12 5.32 5.47 0.79
C GLY A 12 5.18 4.30 1.77
N TYR A 13 4.65 4.53 2.97
CA TYR A 13 4.44 3.46 3.96
C TYR A 13 3.43 2.44 3.44
N VAL A 14 3.83 1.17 3.41
CA VAL A 14 2.95 0.06 3.03
C VAL A 14 2.42 -0.60 4.29
N ASP A 15 1.09 -0.65 4.42
CA ASP A 15 0.39 -1.33 5.50
C ASP A 15 0.12 -2.78 5.09
N GLN A 16 1.04 -3.68 5.46
CA GLN A 16 0.89 -5.12 5.22
C GLN A 16 0.03 -5.82 6.27
N ALA A 17 -0.39 -5.10 7.33
CA ALA A 17 -1.25 -5.65 8.37
C ALA A 17 -2.68 -5.88 7.87
N ARG A 18 -3.07 -5.18 6.80
CA ARG A 18 -4.37 -5.29 6.16
C ARG A 18 -4.17 -5.64 4.67
N ALA A 19 -4.80 -6.74 4.26
CA ALA A 19 -4.83 -7.19 2.89
C ALA A 19 -6.28 -7.19 2.40
N PHE A 20 -6.47 -6.74 1.16
CA PHE A 20 -7.76 -6.59 0.51
C PHE A 20 -7.82 -7.43 -0.75
N GLU A 21 -9.01 -7.92 -1.06
CA GLU A 21 -9.25 -8.71 -2.26
C GLU A 21 -9.45 -7.82 -3.50
N SER A 22 -9.84 -6.56 -3.31
CA SER A 22 -10.15 -5.61 -4.39
C SER A 22 -10.15 -4.15 -3.91
N ALA A 23 -10.12 -3.22 -4.87
CA ALA A 23 -10.17 -1.80 -4.56
C ALA A 23 -11.48 -1.32 -3.95
N ASP A 24 -12.59 -1.95 -4.33
CA ASP A 24 -13.90 -1.66 -3.76
C ASP A 24 -13.98 -2.05 -2.28
N ASP A 25 -13.46 -3.24 -1.94
CA ASP A 25 -13.36 -3.76 -0.58
C ASP A 25 -12.49 -2.86 0.31
N ALA A 26 -11.32 -2.46 -0.20
CA ALA A 26 -10.45 -1.50 0.46
C ALA A 26 -11.13 -0.13 0.65
N ALA A 27 -11.79 0.41 -0.37
CA ALA A 27 -12.44 1.72 -0.28
C ALA A 27 -13.55 1.74 0.78
N SER A 28 -14.31 0.64 0.91
CA SER A 28 -15.36 0.50 1.91
C SER A 28 -14.80 0.44 3.34
N GLU A 29 -13.77 -0.37 3.59
CA GLU A 29 -13.13 -0.55 4.90
C GLU A 29 -12.22 0.62 5.30
N MET A 30 -11.66 1.34 4.32
CA MET A 30 -10.64 2.38 4.52
C MET A 30 -11.17 3.81 4.41
N GLN A 31 -12.49 4.01 4.50
CA GLN A 31 -13.12 5.34 4.57
C GLN A 31 -12.51 6.25 5.65
N HIS A 32 -12.05 5.67 6.76
CA HIS A 32 -11.42 6.39 7.87
C HIS A 32 -9.94 6.02 8.07
N TRP A 33 -9.32 5.41 7.06
CA TRP A 33 -7.91 5.07 7.18
C TRP A 33 -7.05 6.33 7.21
N ALA A 34 -6.04 6.30 8.07
CA ALA A 34 -4.98 7.28 8.08
C ALA A 34 -3.66 6.54 8.26
N CYS A 35 -2.66 6.95 7.50
CA CYS A 35 -1.32 6.37 7.57
C CYS A 35 -0.77 6.50 8.99
N SER A 36 -0.44 5.38 9.62
CA SER A 36 0.15 5.31 10.97
C SER A 36 1.45 6.11 11.13
N ARG A 37 2.13 6.44 10.03
CA ARG A 37 3.43 7.13 10.03
C ARG A 37 3.33 8.65 9.86
N CYS A 38 2.31 9.14 9.16
CA CYS A 38 2.20 10.55 8.81
C CYS A 38 0.78 11.14 8.93
N ALA A 39 -0.17 10.36 9.45
CA ALA A 39 -1.60 10.69 9.59
C ALA A 39 -2.29 11.12 8.28
N TRP A 40 -1.71 10.76 7.13
CA TRP A 40 -2.26 11.09 5.83
C TRP A 40 -3.39 10.12 5.46
N SER A 41 -4.51 10.66 4.99
CA SER A 41 -5.71 9.88 4.69
C SER A 41 -5.73 9.31 3.28
N ASP A 42 -4.79 9.71 2.42
CA ASP A 42 -4.73 9.27 1.04
C ASP A 42 -3.85 8.02 0.89
N TRP A 43 -4.34 7.07 0.12
CA TRP A 43 -3.72 5.77 -0.09
C TRP A 43 -3.91 5.29 -1.53
N GLU A 44 -2.96 4.49 -1.98
CA GLU A 44 -3.03 3.71 -3.21
C GLU A 44 -3.00 2.22 -2.85
N LEU A 45 -3.62 1.39 -3.69
CA LEU A 45 -3.54 -0.05 -3.56
C LEU A 45 -2.39 -0.56 -4.40
N VAL A 46 -1.52 -1.34 -3.78
CA VAL A 46 -0.45 -2.04 -4.45
C VAL A 46 -0.58 -3.53 -4.17
N PRO A 47 -0.27 -4.41 -5.13
CA PRO A 47 -0.27 -5.84 -4.87
C PRO A 47 0.83 -6.17 -3.86
N LYS A 48 0.49 -7.02 -2.87
CA LYS A 48 1.37 -7.38 -1.74
C LYS A 48 2.76 -7.84 -2.18
N GLY A 49 2.84 -8.56 -3.31
CA GLY A 49 4.10 -9.01 -3.89
C GLY A 49 4.94 -7.90 -4.55
N GLU A 50 4.34 -6.84 -5.11
CA GLU A 50 5.10 -5.71 -5.69
C GLU A 50 5.53 -4.69 -4.63
N SER A 51 4.86 -4.65 -3.46
CA SER A 51 5.30 -3.82 -2.34
C SER A 51 6.64 -4.21 -1.73
N GLU A 52 7.12 -5.44 -1.99
CA GLU A 52 8.49 -5.89 -1.65
C GLU A 52 9.48 -5.62 -2.79
N THR A 53 9.00 -5.30 -4.00
CA THR A 53 9.79 -5.07 -5.22
C THR A 53 10.03 -3.58 -5.49
N ILE A 54 10.34 -2.80 -4.45
CA ILE A 54 11.29 -1.70 -4.68
C ILE A 54 12.67 -2.34 -4.58
N GLU A 55 13.01 -3.18 -5.55
CA GLU A 55 14.39 -3.58 -5.73
C GLU A 55 15.18 -2.30 -5.92
N LEU A 56 16.00 -1.96 -4.91
CA LEU A 56 17.15 -1.09 -5.06
C LEU A 56 18.13 -1.76 -6.03
N GLY A 57 17.74 -1.89 -7.29
CA GLY A 57 18.61 -2.22 -8.41
C GLY A 57 19.43 -0.98 -8.74
N ALA A 58 20.50 -0.79 -7.97
CA ALA A 58 21.56 0.16 -8.25
C ALA A 58 22.07 0.00 -9.70
N PRO A 59 22.53 1.09 -10.34
CA PRO A 59 22.83 1.15 -11.77
C PRO A 59 23.91 0.14 -12.19
N GLU A 60 23.73 -0.47 -13.35
CA GLU A 60 24.76 -1.26 -14.03
C GLU A 60 25.97 -0.34 -14.33
N ARG A 61 27.18 -0.83 -13.99
CA ARG A 61 28.46 -0.10 -13.99
C ARG A 61 28.92 0.39 -15.36
#